data_AF-A0A127MFT6-F1
#
_entry.id   AF-A0A127MFT6-F1
#
_cell.length_a   1.000
_cell.length_b   1.000
_cell.length_c   1.000
_cell.angle_alpha   90.00
_cell.angle_beta   90.00
_cell.angle_gamma   90.00
#
_symmetry.space_group_name_H-M   'P 1'
#
loop_
_entity.id
_entity.type
_entity.pdbx_description
1 polymer ?
#
loop_
_entity_poly.entity_id
_entity_poly.type
_entity_poly.pdbx_seq_one_letter_code
_entity_poly.pdbx_strand_id
1 'polypeptide(L)'
;MVIKHFFLISKKPGISAQEFRAYYEAHHVPLIKRLLPMFAHYQRHYVDRSESRIDAVQADPGFDVITEIHFATQADYDAFLATVSDPAVLAEIRADEAHFLISDATRSLRMDSSG
;
A
#
# COMPACT_ATOMS: atom_id res chain seq x y z
N MET A 1 22.03 0.79 -4.25
CA MET A 1 21.16 0.91 -3.07
C MET A 1 19.73 0.64 -3.53
N VAL A 2 19.01 -0.28 -2.90
CA VAL A 2 17.61 -0.54 -3.24
C VAL A 2 16.74 0.51 -2.55
N ILE A 3 15.90 1.21 -3.30
CA ILE A 3 14.96 2.19 -2.74
C ILE A 3 13.69 1.44 -2.33
N LYS A 4 13.25 1.63 -1.08
CA LYS A 4 12.03 1.00 -0.58
C LYS A 4 10.97 2.04 -0.24
N HIS A 5 9.73 1.76 -0.62
CA HIS A 5 8.58 2.59 -0.30
C HIS A 5 7.53 1.73 0.40
N PHE A 6 7.02 2.24 1.52
CA PHE A 6 6.03 1.56 2.33
C PHE A 6 4.75 2.40 2.38
N PHE A 7 3.61 1.71 2.23
CA PHE A 7 2.28 2.31 2.35
C PHE A 7 1.56 1.62 3.51
N LEU A 8 1.23 2.39 4.53
CA LEU A 8 0.42 1.93 5.66
C LEU A 8 -1.03 2.28 5.32
N ILE A 9 -1.83 1.25 5.07
CA ILE A 9 -3.16 1.38 4.49
C ILE A 9 -4.20 0.83 5.47
N SER A 10 -5.29 1.58 5.63
CA SER A 10 -6.41 1.22 6.49
C SER A 10 -7.61 0.81 5.66
N LYS A 11 -8.25 -0.30 6.03
CA LYS A 11 -9.49 -0.75 5.40
C LYS A 11 -10.63 0.20 5.70
N LYS A 12 -11.60 0.26 4.80
CA LYS A 12 -12.82 1.05 4.99
C LYS A 12 -13.61 0.53 6.20
N PRO A 13 -14.31 1.41 6.96
CA PRO A 13 -15.27 0.96 7.96
C PRO A 13 -16.39 0.14 7.32
N GLY A 14 -16.87 -0.88 8.03
CA GLY A 14 -18.01 -1.69 7.58
C GLY A 14 -17.67 -2.89 6.70
N ILE A 15 -16.42 -3.06 6.27
CA ILE A 15 -15.96 -4.31 5.62
C ILE A 15 -15.10 -5.14 6.57
N SER A 16 -15.18 -6.46 6.43
CA SER A 16 -14.34 -7.41 7.15
C SER A 16 -12.88 -7.39 6.65
N ALA A 17 -11.96 -7.92 7.47
CA ALA A 17 -10.57 -8.09 7.04
C ALA A 17 -10.44 -9.06 5.85
N GLN A 18 -11.33 -10.04 5.76
CA GLN A 18 -11.36 -11.00 4.64
C GLN A 18 -11.80 -10.32 3.34
N GLU A 19 -12.88 -9.54 3.37
CA GLU A 19 -13.35 -8.78 2.20
C GLU A 19 -12.31 -7.76 1.73
N PHE A 20 -11.70 -7.04 2.68
CA PHE A 20 -10.59 -6.13 2.40
C PHE A 20 -9.46 -6.83 1.65
N ARG A 21 -8.94 -7.93 2.20
CA ARG A 21 -7.86 -8.70 1.59
C ARG A 21 -8.26 -9.28 0.23
N ALA A 22 -9.48 -9.81 0.11
CA ALA A 22 -9.98 -10.37 -1.14
C ALA A 22 -10.05 -9.31 -2.26
N TYR A 23 -10.59 -8.13 -1.96
CA TYR A 23 -10.63 -7.03 -2.93
C TYR A 23 -9.23 -6.54 -3.29
N TYR A 24 -8.38 -6.31 -2.29
CA TYR A 24 -6.99 -5.86 -2.47
C TYR A 24 -6.25 -6.79 -3.45
N GLU A 25 -6.29 -8.11 -3.20
CA GLU A 25 -5.53 -9.08 -3.98
C GLU A 25 -6.12 -9.32 -5.38
N ALA A 26 -7.44 -9.32 -5.52
CA ALA A 26 -8.10 -9.65 -6.79
C ALA A 26 -8.24 -8.44 -7.75
N HIS A 27 -8.25 -7.21 -7.25
CA HIS A 27 -8.52 -6.01 -8.05
C HIS A 27 -7.38 -4.99 -7.97
N HIS A 28 -7.05 -4.55 -6.76
CA HIS A 28 -6.08 -3.47 -6.56
C HIS A 28 -4.66 -3.89 -6.99
N VAL A 29 -4.20 -5.09 -6.62
CA VAL A 29 -2.85 -5.56 -7.01
C VAL A 29 -2.68 -5.64 -8.54
N PRO A 30 -3.58 -6.27 -9.30
CA PRO A 30 -3.53 -6.23 -10.76
C PRO A 30 -3.54 -4.82 -11.35
N LEU A 31 -4.38 -3.93 -10.81
CA LEU A 31 -4.44 -2.54 -11.22
C LEU A 31 -3.10 -1.82 -11.04
N ILE A 32 -2.53 -1.88 -9.83
CA ILE A 32 -1.26 -1.24 -9.50
C ILE A 32 -0.12 -1.81 -10.35
N LYS A 33 -0.07 -3.13 -10.57
CA LYS A 33 0.94 -3.74 -11.46
C LYS A 33 0.83 -3.27 -12.91
N ARG A 34 -0.38 -3.04 -13.41
CA ARG A 34 -0.60 -2.54 -14.77
C ARG A 34 -0.21 -1.06 -14.89
N LEU A 35 -0.62 -0.23 -13.92
CA LEU A 35 -0.40 1.22 -13.98
C LEU A 35 1.03 1.62 -13.60
N LEU A 36 1.66 0.89 -12.67
CA LEU A 36 2.93 1.26 -12.06
C LEU A 36 3.96 0.12 -12.14
N PRO A 37 4.29 -0.43 -13.33
CA PRO A 37 5.13 -1.63 -13.48
C PRO A 37 6.62 -1.44 -13.10
N MET A 38 7.01 -0.25 -12.63
CA MET A 38 8.41 0.14 -12.38
C MET A 38 9.02 -0.48 -11.11
N PHE A 39 8.21 -1.03 -10.21
CA PHE A 39 8.73 -1.68 -9.01
C PHE A 39 9.27 -3.09 -9.31
N ALA A 40 10.41 -3.42 -8.75
CA ALA A 40 11.04 -4.76 -8.84
C ALA A 40 10.44 -5.76 -7.84
N HIS A 41 9.78 -5.26 -6.80
CA HIS A 41 9.18 -6.06 -5.74
C HIS A 41 7.90 -5.40 -5.25
N TYR A 42 6.88 -6.20 -4.93
CA TYR A 42 5.60 -5.72 -4.39
C TYR A 42 4.98 -6.77 -3.47
N GLN A 43 5.01 -6.51 -2.16
CA GLN A 43 4.52 -7.39 -1.11
C GLN A 43 3.51 -6.67 -0.22
N ARG A 44 2.53 -7.41 0.29
CA ARG A 44 1.54 -6.91 1.26
C ARG A 44 1.68 -7.72 2.55
N HIS A 45 1.79 -7.04 3.67
CA HIS A 45 1.92 -7.60 5.00
C HIS A 45 0.69 -7.21 5.82
N TYR A 46 -0.28 -8.11 5.91
CA TYR A 46 -1.54 -7.86 6.62
C TYR A 46 -1.33 -7.97 8.12
N VAL A 47 -1.92 -7.06 8.88
CA VAL A 47 -1.87 -7.11 10.35
C VAL A 47 -2.73 -8.26 10.86
N ASP A 48 -2.08 -9.26 11.43
CA ASP A 48 -2.76 -10.32 12.19
C ASP A 48 -3.02 -9.82 13.61
N ARG A 49 -4.17 -9.18 13.84
CA ARG A 49 -4.53 -8.65 15.17
C ARG A 49 -4.77 -9.74 16.21
N SER A 50 -5.07 -10.98 15.82
CA SER A 50 -5.24 -12.09 16.78
C SER A 50 -3.91 -12.54 17.37
N GLU A 51 -2.84 -12.49 16.59
CA GLU A 51 -1.49 -12.93 17.01
C GLU A 51 -0.56 -11.75 17.35
N SER A 52 -0.98 -10.52 17.06
CA SER A 52 -0.21 -9.32 17.39
C SER A 52 -0.30 -8.99 18.88
N ARG A 53 0.84 -8.69 19.49
CA ARG A 53 0.94 -8.17 20.87
C ARG A 53 0.63 -6.67 20.92
N ILE A 54 -0.61 -6.31 20.57
CA ILE A 54 -1.16 -4.97 20.79
C ILE A 54 -1.87 -5.04 22.14
N ASP A 55 -1.18 -4.65 23.21
CA ASP A 55 -1.72 -4.73 24.57
C ASP A 55 -2.94 -3.80 24.70
N ALA A 56 -3.86 -4.10 25.62
CA ALA A 56 -5.10 -3.32 25.79
C ALA A 56 -4.89 -1.82 26.12
N VAL A 57 -3.69 -1.44 26.54
CA VAL A 57 -3.27 -0.05 26.81
C VAL A 57 -2.61 0.64 25.60
N GLN A 58 -2.24 -0.13 24.57
CA GLN A 58 -1.66 0.39 23.34
C GLN A 58 -2.78 0.77 22.38
N ALA A 59 -2.63 1.94 21.74
CA ALA A 59 -3.53 2.33 20.67
C ALA A 59 -3.36 1.42 19.46
N ASP A 60 -4.45 1.15 18.73
CA ASP A 60 -4.37 0.48 17.44
C ASP A 60 -3.42 1.27 16.52
N PRO A 61 -2.53 0.60 15.77
CA PRO A 61 -1.57 1.27 14.90
C PRO A 61 -2.22 2.09 13.76
N GLY A 62 -3.53 1.91 13.54
CA GLY A 62 -4.32 2.69 12.61
C GLY A 62 -4.02 2.34 11.15
N PHE A 63 -3.69 1.07 10.89
CA PHE A 63 -3.58 0.48 9.55
C PHE A 63 -3.88 -1.02 9.61
N ASP A 64 -4.25 -1.60 8.47
CA ASP A 64 -4.60 -3.01 8.33
C ASP A 64 -3.61 -3.79 7.47
N VAL A 65 -2.85 -3.10 6.62
CA VAL A 65 -1.81 -3.70 5.78
C VAL A 65 -0.65 -2.72 5.61
N ILE A 66 0.56 -3.26 5.59
CA ILE A 66 1.75 -2.57 5.09
C ILE A 66 2.03 -3.11 3.70
N THR A 67 1.96 -2.24 2.70
CA THR A 67 2.38 -2.53 1.34
C THR A 67 3.82 -2.06 1.16
N GLU A 68 4.69 -2.99 0.77
CA GLU A 68 6.11 -2.75 0.52
C GLU A 68 6.39 -2.88 -0.98
N ILE A 69 6.99 -1.84 -1.56
CA ILE A 69 7.51 -1.88 -2.93
C ILE A 69 8.98 -1.49 -2.97
N HIS A 70 9.74 -2.12 -3.88
CA HIS A 70 11.17 -1.82 -4.09
C HIS A 70 11.42 -1.36 -5.51
N PHE A 71 12.40 -0.48 -5.65
CA PHE A 71 12.89 -0.01 -6.95
C PHE A 71 14.37 -0.38 -7.09
N ALA A 72 14.73 -0.92 -8.25
CA ALA A 72 16.09 -1.33 -8.56
C ALA A 72 17.01 -0.12 -8.77
N THR A 73 16.47 0.95 -9.35
CA THR A 73 17.21 2.17 -9.66
C THR A 73 16.48 3.44 -9.22
N GLN A 74 17.21 4.54 -9.14
CA GLN A 74 16.62 5.86 -8.92
C GLN A 74 15.70 6.26 -10.09
N ALA A 75 16.05 5.90 -11.32
CA ALA A 75 15.23 6.18 -12.50
C ALA A 75 13.86 5.49 -12.44
N ASP A 76 13.79 4.24 -11.95
CA ASP A 76 12.51 3.53 -11.77
C ASP A 76 11.64 4.23 -10.72
N TYR A 77 12.25 4.74 -9.66
CA TYR A 77 11.54 5.48 -8.61
C TYR A 77 11.04 6.84 -9.10
N ASP A 78 11.86 7.57 -9.87
CA ASP A 78 11.46 8.85 -10.46
C ASP A 78 10.32 8.66 -11.47
N ALA A 79 10.40 7.60 -12.30
CA ALA A 79 9.31 7.22 -13.20
C ALA A 79 8.04 6.84 -12.42
N PHE A 80 8.16 6.15 -11.29
CA PHE A 80 7.04 5.87 -10.40
C PHE A 80 6.38 7.14 -9.86
N LEU A 81 7.15 8.10 -9.36
CA LEU A 81 6.62 9.37 -8.87
C LEU A 81 5.96 10.18 -9.98
N ALA A 82 6.54 10.20 -11.17
CA ALA A 82 5.96 10.88 -12.32
C ALA A 82 4.62 10.24 -12.73
N THR A 83 4.56 8.91 -12.88
CA THR A 83 3.35 8.21 -13.31
C THR A 83 2.24 8.28 -12.25
N VAL A 84 2.54 8.12 -10.96
CA VAL A 84 1.51 8.16 -9.90
C VAL A 84 0.96 9.57 -9.66
N SER A 85 1.69 10.61 -10.07
CA SER A 85 1.23 12.00 -9.99
C SER A 85 0.45 12.46 -11.23
N ASP A 86 0.38 11.64 -12.29
CA ASP A 86 -0.52 11.87 -13.41
C ASP A 86 -1.97 11.86 -12.92
N PRO A 87 -2.77 12.92 -13.18
CA PRO A 87 -4.15 13.01 -12.71
C PRO A 87 -5.06 11.86 -13.15
N ALA A 88 -4.87 11.30 -14.35
CA ALA A 88 -5.67 10.19 -14.86
C ALA A 88 -5.33 8.89 -14.14
N VAL A 89 -4.04 8.61 -13.93
CA VAL A 89 -3.57 7.45 -13.15
C VAL A 89 -4.04 7.55 -11.70
N LEU A 90 -3.89 8.73 -11.08
CA LEU A 90 -4.33 8.97 -9.72
C LEU A 90 -5.84 8.81 -9.58
N ALA A 91 -6.63 9.33 -10.53
CA ALA A 91 -8.09 9.19 -10.51
C ALA A 91 -8.52 7.72 -10.60
N GLU A 92 -7.85 6.92 -11.45
CA GLU A 92 -8.13 5.49 -11.59
C GLU A 92 -7.81 4.74 -10.28
N ILE A 93 -6.66 5.03 -9.66
CA ILE A 93 -6.28 4.45 -8.37
C ILE A 93 -7.29 4.85 -7.29
N ARG A 94 -7.67 6.13 -7.19
CA ARG A 94 -8.64 6.59 -6.17
C ARG A 94 -10.03 5.99 -6.36
N ALA A 95 -10.46 5.79 -7.61
CA ALA A 95 -11.72 5.13 -7.90
C ALA A 95 -11.72 3.67 -7.41
N ASP A 96 -10.64 2.93 -7.65
CA ASP A 96 -10.46 1.56 -7.15
C ASP A 96 -10.39 1.52 -5.61
N GLU A 97 -9.56 2.37 -5.01
CA GLU A 97 -9.38 2.44 -3.56
C GLU A 97 -10.67 2.73 -2.78
N ALA A 98 -11.57 3.57 -3.32
CA ALA A 98 -12.83 3.95 -2.68
C ALA A 98 -13.76 2.77 -2.35
N HIS A 99 -13.55 1.62 -3.01
CA HIS A 99 -14.30 0.39 -2.75
C HIS A 99 -13.93 -0.27 -1.42
N PHE A 100 -12.69 -0.14 -0.95
CA PHE A 100 -12.19 -1.03 0.11
C PHE A 100 -11.26 -0.37 1.15
N LEU A 101 -10.70 0.81 0.90
CA LEU A 101 -9.78 1.46 1.84
C LEU A 101 -10.09 2.95 2.07
N ILE A 102 -9.42 3.54 3.07
CA ILE A 102 -9.49 4.98 3.37
C ILE A 102 -8.28 5.66 2.71
N SER A 103 -8.44 6.12 1.47
CA SER A 103 -7.34 6.67 0.65
C SER A 103 -6.58 7.78 1.36
N ASP A 104 -7.31 8.75 1.94
CA ASP A 104 -6.72 9.94 2.57
C ASP A 104 -5.97 9.63 3.87
N ALA A 105 -6.19 8.45 4.46
CA ALA A 105 -5.46 8.00 5.65
C ALA A 105 -4.19 7.20 5.30
N THR A 106 -3.95 6.92 4.02
CA THR A 106 -2.78 6.15 3.60
C THR A 106 -1.51 6.95 3.85
N ARG A 107 -0.60 6.38 4.64
CA ARG A 107 0.71 6.99 4.93
C ARG A 107 1.78 6.40 4.02
N SER A 108 2.46 7.26 3.29
CA SER A 108 3.53 6.90 2.34
C SER A 108 4.90 7.20 2.95
N LEU A 109 5.76 6.20 3.07
CA LEU A 109 7.04 6.28 3.76
C LEU A 109 8.17 5.73 2.87
N ARG A 110 8.97 6.62 2.28
CA ARG A 110 10.25 6.21 1.69
C ARG A 110 11.21 5.89 2.83
N MET A 111 11.79 4.68 2.81
CA MET A 111 12.72 4.25 3.84
C MET A 111 14.07 3.91 3.23
N ASP A 112 15.13 4.42 3.84
CA ASP A 112 16.49 3.97 3.59
C ASP A 112 16.78 2.77 4.50
N SER A 113 17.49 1.77 3.98
CA SER A 113 17.95 0.64 4.79
C SER A 113 19.42 0.85 5.13
N SER A 114 19.76 0.99 6.42
CA SER A 114 21.14 0.84 6.89
C SER A 114 21.41 -0.64 7.14
N GLY A 115 22.44 -1.18 6.48
CA GLY A 115 23.02 -2.48 6.82
C GLY A 115 24.06 -2.34 7.93
#